data_AF-A0A538EWD9-F1
#
_entry.id   AF-A0A538EWD9-F1
#
_cell.length_a   1.000
_cell.length_b   1.000
_cell.length_c   1.000
_cell.angle_alpha   90.00
_cell.angle_beta   90.00
_cell.angle_gamma   90.00
#
_symmetry.space_group_name_H-M   'P 1'
#
loop_
_entity.id
_entity.type
_entity.pdbx_description
1 polymer ?
#
loop_
_entity_poly.entity_id
_entity_poly.type
_entity_poly.pdbx_seq_one_letter_code
_entity_poly.pdbx_strand_id
1 'polypeptide(L)' 'MVRLALVLAQLPNLPNDRFKTDPAPYITLFGIGFLLGVFGHILKVRLMVAIGVLMVFAATVLLPIFAHLQY' A
#
# COMPACT_ATOMS: atom_id res chain seq x y z
N MET A 1 27.01 23.60 7.79
CA MET A 1 26.05 23.39 6.68
C MET A 1 26.62 22.57 5.51
N VAL A 2 27.91 22.71 5.17
CA VAL A 2 28.57 22.00 4.04
C VAL A 2 28.47 20.46 4.10
N ARG A 3 28.56 19.84 5.29
CA ARG A 3 28.45 18.37 5.42
C ARG A 3 27.08 17.82 5.02
N LEU A 4 26.01 18.57 5.20
CA LEU A 4 24.66 18.14 4.84
C LEU A 4 24.49 18.14 3.31
N ALA A 5 25.05 19.15 2.63
CA ALA A 5 25.03 19.24 1.18
C ALA A 5 25.82 18.09 0.53
N LEU A 6 26.95 17.69 1.10
CA LEU A 6 27.72 16.52 0.66
C LEU A 6 26.93 15.21 0.84
N VAL A 7 26.27 15.03 1.99
CA VAL A 7 25.42 13.85 2.25
C VAL A 7 24.24 13.77 1.27
N LEU A 8 23.61 14.91 0.95
CA LEU A 8 22.51 14.96 -0.01
C LEU A 8 22.98 14.76 -1.46
N ALA A 9 24.19 15.21 -1.81
CA ALA A 9 24.78 14.98 -3.12
C ALA A 9 25.30 13.53 -3.30
N GLN A 10 25.59 12.85 -2.20
CA GLN A 10 25.99 11.43 -2.17
C GLN A 10 24.81 10.48 -2.04
N LEU A 11 23.57 10.98 -1.94
CA LEU A 11 22.40 10.10 -2.01
C LEU A 11 22.46 9.37 -3.35
N PRO A 12 22.42 8.03 -3.36
CA PRO A 12 22.38 7.29 -4.61
C PRO A 12 21.19 7.80 -5.41
N ASN A 13 21.41 8.10 -6.70
CA ASN A 13 20.33 8.39 -7.63
C ASN A 13 19.51 7.11 -7.74
N LEU A 14 18.47 7.01 -6.90
CA LEU A 14 17.63 5.84 -6.81
C LEU A 14 16.88 5.75 -8.14
N PRO A 15 17.01 4.63 -8.87
CA PRO A 15 16.21 4.42 -10.07
C PRO A 15 14.74 4.69 -9.74
N ASN A 16 14.03 5.45 -10.58
CA ASN A 16 12.59 5.66 -10.39
C ASN A 16 11.79 4.34 -10.49
N ASP A 17 12.44 3.26 -10.93
CA ASP A 17 11.89 1.92 -11.15
C ASP A 17 11.92 1.05 -9.88
N ARG A 18 11.74 1.63 -8.69
CA ARG A 18 11.77 0.87 -7.42
C ARG A 18 10.66 -0.17 -7.29
N PHE A 19 9.62 -0.07 -8.10
CA PHE A 19 8.51 -1.00 -8.11
C PHE A 19 8.62 -1.90 -9.34
N LYS A 20 8.94 -3.18 -9.11
CA LYS A 20 8.94 -4.22 -10.16
C LYS A 20 7.53 -4.49 -10.70
N THR A 21 6.50 -4.06 -9.98
CA THR A 21 5.08 -4.20 -10.28
C THR A 21 4.38 -2.86 -10.09
N ASP A 22 3.35 -2.58 -10.89
CA ASP A 22 2.56 -1.35 -10.76
C ASP A 22 1.97 -1.24 -9.34
N PRO A 23 2.28 -0.18 -8.57
CA PRO A 23 1.77 0.01 -7.22
C PRO A 23 0.30 0.45 -7.18
N ALA A 24 -0.26 0.94 -8.30
CA ALA A 24 -1.62 1.45 -8.38
C ALA A 24 -2.71 0.49 -7.83
N PRO A 25 -2.74 -0.82 -8.16
CA PRO A 25 -3.74 -1.75 -7.63
C PRO A 25 -3.65 -1.90 -6.11
N TYR A 26 -2.44 -1.95 -5.55
CA TYR A 26 -2.23 -2.08 -4.10
C TYR A 26 -2.78 -0.86 -3.34
N ILE A 27 -2.45 0.34 -3.82
CA ILE A 27 -2.88 1.60 -3.21
C ILE A 27 -4.40 1.76 -3.32
N THR A 28 -4.96 1.44 -4.47
CA THR A 28 -6.41 1.54 -4.72
C THR A 28 -7.20 0.61 -3.82
N LEU A 29 -6.80 -0.66 -3.73
CA LEU A 29 -7.49 -1.67 -2.92
C LEU A 29 -7.35 -1.38 -1.42
N PHE A 30 -6.17 -0.92 -0.99
CA PHE A 30 -5.92 -0.49 0.39
C PHE A 30 -6.80 0.72 0.76
N GLY A 31 -6.84 1.74 -0.11
CA GLY A 31 -7.63 2.94 0.11
C GLY A 31 -9.13 2.64 0.22
N ILE A 32 -9.67 1.86 -0.72
CA ILE A 32 -11.08 1.48 -0.71
C ILE A 32 -11.41 0.62 0.53
N GLY A 33 -10.58 -0.37 0.84
CA GLY A 33 -10.79 -1.24 2.01
C GLY A 33 -10.75 -0.48 3.32
N PHE A 34 -9.81 0.45 3.47
CA PHE A 34 -9.70 1.30 4.65
C PHE A 34 -10.91 2.23 4.80
N LEU A 35 -11.36 2.85 3.69
CA LEU A 35 -12.56 3.69 3.70
C LEU A 35 -13.79 2.88 4.11
N LEU A 36 -14.03 1.70 3.53
CA LEU A 36 -15.13 0.82 3.94
C LEU A 36 -15.05 0.43 5.42
N GLY A 37 -13.84 0.16 5.93
CA GLY A 37 -13.60 -0.14 7.33
C GLY A 37 -13.99 1.00 8.25
N VAL A 38 -13.56 2.23 7.93
CA VAL A 38 -13.89 3.45 8.67
C VAL A 38 -15.40 3.75 8.61
N PHE A 39 -16.01 3.71 7.43
CA PHE A 39 -17.45 3.90 7.27
C PHE A 39 -18.26 2.85 8.03
N GLY A 40 -17.85 1.59 7.96
CA GLY A 40 -18.45 0.50 8.73
C GLY A 40 -18.33 0.72 10.24
N HIS A 41 -17.21 1.26 10.70
CA HIS A 41 -16.99 1.56 12.11
C HIS A 41 -17.88 2.72 12.59
N ILE A 42 -18.00 3.78 11.79
CA ILE A 42 -18.88 4.93 12.07
C ILE A 42 -20.35 4.49 12.14
N LEU A 43 -20.78 3.67 11.19
CA LEU A 43 -22.15 3.15 11.12
C LEU A 43 -22.42 1.99 12.08
N LYS A 44 -21.42 1.53 12.84
CA LYS A 44 -21.46 0.37 13.76
C LYS A 44 -21.92 -0.94 13.08
N VAL A 45 -21.66 -1.09 11.79
CA VAL A 45 -22.02 -2.29 11.01
C VAL A 45 -20.83 -3.25 10.99
N ARG A 46 -20.86 -4.28 11.84
CA ARG A 46 -19.79 -5.29 11.95
C ARG A 46 -19.44 -5.94 10.61
N LEU A 47 -20.44 -6.23 9.76
CA LEU A 47 -20.22 -6.82 8.44
C LEU A 47 -19.39 -5.91 7.53
N MET A 48 -19.67 -4.61 7.55
CA MET A 48 -19.02 -3.64 6.68
C MET A 48 -17.57 -3.38 7.10
N VAL A 49 -17.29 -3.41 8.41
CA VAL A 49 -15.92 -3.42 8.95
C VAL A 49 -15.17 -4.68 8.50
N ALA A 50 -15.79 -5.86 8.60
CA ALA A 50 -15.17 -7.11 8.19
C ALA A 50 -14.81 -7.13 6.69
N ILE A 51 -15.70 -6.61 5.84
CA ILE A 51 -15.44 -6.47 4.39
C ILE A 51 -14.28 -5.50 4.15
N GLY A 52 -14.24 -4.35 4.82
CA GLY A 52 -13.13 -3.40 4.69
C GLY A 52 -11.78 -3.98 5.10
N VAL A 53 -11.73 -4.68 6.24
CA VAL A 53 -10.52 -5.36 6.72
C VAL A 53 -10.08 -6.47 5.75
N LEU A 54 -11.01 -7.28 5.25
CA LEU A 54 -10.70 -8.32 4.26
C LEU A 54 -10.10 -7.71 2.99
N MET A 55 -10.61 -6.57 2.56
CA MET A 55 -10.15 -5.87 1.36
C MET A 55 -8.74 -5.27 1.55
N VAL A 56 -8.44 -4.73 2.74
CA VAL A 56 -7.07 -4.30 3.11
C VAL A 56 -6.12 -5.49 3.17
N PHE A 57 -6.54 -6.61 3.78
CA PHE A 57 -5.75 -7.84 3.83
C PHE A 57 -5.49 -8.40 2.43
N ALA A 58 -6.48 -8.33 1.53
CA ALA A 58 -6.31 -8.70 0.14
C ALA A 58 -5.27 -7.81 -0.57
N ALA A 59 -5.27 -6.51 -0.27
CA ALA A 59 -4.31 -5.56 -0.82
C ALA A 59 -2.87 -5.84 -0.38
N THR A 60 -2.67 -6.19 0.89
CA THR A 60 -1.33 -6.28 1.50
C THR A 60 -0.77 -7.69 1.57
N VAL A 61 -1.61 -8.73 1.47
CA VAL A 61 -1.20 -10.13 1.60
C VAL A 61 -1.52 -10.92 0.34
N LEU A 62 -2.78 -10.93 -0.12
CA LEU A 62 -3.13 -11.73 -1.30
C LEU A 62 -2.49 -11.20 -2.58
N LEU A 63 -2.54 -9.89 -2.84
CA LEU A 63 -1.99 -9.30 -4.06
C LEU A 63 -0.47 -9.55 -4.21
N PRO A 64 0.38 -9.37 -3.19
CA PRO A 64 1.81 -9.72 -3.27
C PRO A 64 2.05 -11.22 -3.47
N ILE A 65 1.26 -12.08 -2.80
CA ILE A 65 1.37 -13.53 -2.96
C ILE A 65 1.03 -13.93 -4.40
N PHE A 66 -0.09 -13.45 -4.95
CA PHE A 66 -0.47 -13.71 -6.33
C PHE A 66 0.57 -13.18 -7.32
N ALA A 67 1.10 -11.97 -7.10
CA ALA A 67 2.16 -11.42 -7.93
C ALA A 67 3.44 -12.26 -7.87
N HIS A 68 3.74 -12.88 -6.73
CA HIS A 68 4.88 -13.79 -6.59
C HIS A 68 4.64 -15.16 -7.26
N LEU A 69 3.41 -15.68 -7.21
CA LEU A 69 3.04 -16.97 -7.82
C LEU A 69 2.90 -16.92 -9.35
N GLN A 70 2.72 -15.73 -9.92
CA GLN A 70 2.68 -15.51 -11.38
C GLN A 70 4.06 -15.41 -12.02
N TYR A 71 5.14 -15.49 -11.22
CA TYR A 71 6.54 -15.47 -11.68
C TYR A 71 7.12 -16.87 -11.81
#